data_AF-A0A5F2B6K6-F1
#
_entry.id   AF-A0A5F2B6K6-F1
#
_cell.length_a   1.000
_cell.length_b   1.000
_cell.length_c   1.000
_cell.angle_alpha   90.00
_cell.angle_beta   90.00
_cell.angle_gamma   90.00
#
_symmetry.space_group_name_H-M   'P 1'
#
loop_
_entity.id
_entity.type
_entity.pdbx_description
1 polymer ?
#
loop_
_entity_poly.entity_id
_entity_poly.type
_entity_poly.pdbx_seq_one_letter_code
_entity_poly.pdbx_strand_id
1 'polypeptide(L)'
;MLNEVNDLFLRRICKKSYTILGAFLFAIWIVSCGLKPVPPPEGRFCDIWHKPIECFELDFRKGIADLGQGKVPMQMKSVVAYQVEIENKQIVFVEVLHEHRVRITFPGKEPRMYVKSKDKGDRKRRWEKAKEEWNEYFKSNDP
;
A
#
# COMPACT_ATOMS: atom_id res chain seq x y z
N MET A 1 -6.27 62.63 -19.81
CA MET A 1 -5.29 61.58 -20.18
C MET A 1 -4.99 60.57 -19.04
N LEU A 2 -5.85 60.43 -18.01
CA LEU A 2 -5.64 59.44 -16.94
C LEU A 2 -6.45 58.13 -17.11
N ASN A 3 -7.46 58.11 -17.98
CA ASN A 3 -8.40 56.98 -18.08
C ASN A 3 -8.05 55.93 -19.14
N GLU A 4 -7.27 56.25 -20.19
CA GLU A 4 -6.93 55.28 -21.24
C GLU A 4 -5.80 54.31 -20.84
N VAL A 5 -4.88 54.74 -19.96
CA VAL A 5 -3.71 53.92 -19.58
C VAL A 5 -4.12 52.76 -18.64
N ASN A 6 -5.14 52.98 -17.80
CA ASN A 6 -5.63 51.97 -16.88
C ASN A 6 -6.39 50.83 -17.59
N ASP A 7 -7.16 51.14 -18.65
CA ASP A 7 -7.97 50.14 -19.35
C ASP A 7 -7.11 49.14 -20.15
N LEU A 8 -6.04 49.64 -20.79
CA LEU A 8 -5.08 48.79 -21.53
C LEU A 8 -4.25 47.87 -20.61
N PHE A 9 -3.92 48.32 -19.40
CA PHE A 9 -3.17 47.52 -18.43
C PHE A 9 -4.04 46.40 -17.82
N LEU A 10 -5.29 46.71 -17.46
CA LEU A 10 -6.26 45.74 -16.93
C LEU A 10 -6.57 44.62 -17.93
N ARG A 11 -6.74 44.95 -19.21
CA ARG A 11 -7.06 43.97 -20.26
C ARG A 11 -5.90 42.99 -20.52
N ARG A 12 -4.65 43.42 -20.32
CA ARG A 12 -3.44 42.62 -20.53
C ARG A 12 -3.15 41.67 -19.37
N ILE A 13 -3.50 42.06 -18.14
CA ILE A 13 -3.36 41.24 -16.93
C ILE A 13 -4.42 40.13 -16.91
N CYS A 14 -5.68 40.43 -17.27
CA CYS A 14 -6.75 39.43 -17.33
C CYS A 14 -6.50 38.33 -18.37
N LYS A 15 -5.94 38.63 -19.56
CA LYS A 15 -5.65 37.58 -20.56
C LYS A 15 -4.54 36.62 -20.14
N LYS A 16 -3.59 37.07 -19.32
CA LYS A 16 -2.47 36.24 -18.82
C LYS A 16 -2.88 35.33 -17.65
N SER A 17 -3.87 35.73 -16.85
CA SER A 17 -4.33 34.91 -15.72
C SER A 17 -5.17 33.71 -16.15
N TYR A 18 -6.02 33.86 -17.19
CA TYR A 18 -6.85 32.75 -17.68
C TYR A 18 -6.05 31.62 -18.37
N THR A 19 -4.92 31.93 -19.01
CA THR A 19 -4.07 30.92 -19.66
C THR A 19 -3.24 30.10 -18.66
N ILE A 20 -2.85 30.69 -17.53
CA ILE A 20 -2.04 30.01 -16.50
C ILE A 20 -2.92 29.13 -15.59
N LEU A 21 -4.16 29.56 -15.31
CA LEU A 21 -5.10 28.82 -14.47
C LEU A 21 -5.60 27.51 -15.14
N GLY A 22 -5.75 27.51 -16.47
CA GLY A 22 -6.19 26.33 -17.22
C GLY A 22 -5.14 25.20 -17.28
N ALA A 23 -3.84 25.54 -17.35
CA ALA A 23 -2.76 24.55 -17.42
C ALA A 23 -2.51 23.84 -16.08
N PHE A 24 -2.74 24.52 -14.96
CA PHE A 24 -2.54 23.96 -13.62
C PHE A 24 -3.63 22.93 -13.25
N LEU A 25 -4.86 23.10 -13.72
CA LEU A 25 -5.97 22.18 -13.45
C LEU A 25 -5.83 20.84 -14.20
N PHE A 26 -5.22 20.83 -15.39
CA PHE A 26 -5.00 19.59 -16.16
C PHE A 26 -3.89 18.70 -15.57
N ALA A 27 -2.87 19.29 -14.94
CA ALA A 27 -1.75 18.52 -14.37
C ALA A 27 -2.14 17.70 -13.12
N ILE A 28 -3.17 18.13 -12.38
CA ILE A 28 -3.60 17.48 -11.13
C ILE A 28 -4.39 16.17 -11.43
N TRP A 29 -4.96 16.01 -12.62
CA TRP A 29 -5.78 14.83 -12.97
C TRP A 29 -4.97 13.57 -13.31
N ILE A 30 -3.67 13.68 -13.63
CA ILE A 30 -2.90 12.56 -14.18
C ILE A 30 -2.20 11.72 -13.07
N VAL A 31 -2.17 12.19 -11.82
CA VAL A 31 -1.34 11.58 -10.76
C VAL A 31 -2.13 10.60 -9.84
N SER A 32 -3.41 10.35 -10.08
CA SER A 32 -4.22 9.48 -9.19
C SER A 32 -4.37 8.03 -9.63
N CYS A 33 -3.79 7.62 -10.77
CA CYS A 33 -3.89 6.23 -11.23
C CYS A 33 -2.74 5.36 -10.68
N GLY A 34 -2.63 5.28 -9.35
CA GLY A 34 -1.86 4.21 -8.73
C GLY A 34 -2.62 2.90 -8.92
N LEU A 35 -1.98 1.89 -9.54
CA LEU A 35 -2.51 0.53 -9.68
C LEU A 35 -2.84 -0.03 -8.30
N LYS A 36 -4.06 0.22 -7.82
CA LYS A 36 -4.61 -0.45 -6.65
C LYS A 36 -4.73 -1.92 -7.05
N PRO A 37 -4.16 -2.86 -6.28
CA PRO A 37 -4.35 -4.28 -6.56
C PRO A 37 -5.84 -4.55 -6.62
N VAL A 38 -6.31 -4.95 -7.80
CA VAL A 38 -7.72 -5.26 -8.01
C VAL A 38 -7.98 -6.55 -7.24
N PRO A 39 -8.94 -6.58 -6.29
CA PRO A 39 -9.24 -7.79 -5.57
C PRO A 39 -9.69 -8.88 -6.56
N PRO A 40 -9.43 -10.16 -6.25
CA PRO A 40 -9.87 -11.27 -7.09
C PRO A 40 -11.38 -11.17 -7.41
N PRO A 41 -11.84 -11.63 -8.57
CA PRO A 41 -13.28 -11.69 -8.86
C PRO A 41 -13.99 -12.66 -7.92
N GLU A 42 -15.33 -12.62 -7.93
CA GLU A 42 -16.14 -13.61 -7.23
C GLU A 42 -15.85 -15.03 -7.73
N GLY A 43 -15.88 -16.00 -6.83
CA GLY A 43 -15.54 -17.39 -7.17
C GLY A 43 -16.06 -18.40 -6.16
N ARG A 44 -16.23 -19.63 -6.64
CA ARG A 44 -16.57 -20.79 -5.82
C ARG A 44 -15.30 -21.57 -5.49
N PHE A 45 -15.04 -21.77 -4.21
CA PHE A 45 -13.86 -22.43 -3.69
C PHE A 45 -14.28 -23.71 -2.98
N CYS A 46 -13.77 -24.86 -3.40
CA CYS A 46 -14.15 -26.16 -2.85
C CYS A 46 -12.96 -26.85 -2.19
N ASP A 47 -13.20 -27.53 -1.07
CA ASP A 47 -12.23 -28.42 -0.45
C ASP A 47 -12.17 -29.74 -1.22
N ILE A 48 -11.02 -30.04 -1.79
CA ILE A 48 -10.78 -31.23 -2.62
C ILE A 48 -10.37 -32.43 -1.74
N TRP A 49 -9.99 -32.19 -0.48
CA TRP A 49 -9.38 -33.19 0.39
C TRP A 49 -10.40 -33.97 1.23
N HIS A 50 -11.47 -33.31 1.68
CA HIS A 50 -12.48 -33.92 2.56
C HIS A 50 -13.76 -34.30 1.81
N LYS A 51 -14.40 -35.41 2.25
CA LYS A 51 -15.72 -35.84 1.77
C LYS A 51 -16.72 -35.73 2.93
N PRO A 52 -17.91 -35.10 2.73
CA PRO A 52 -18.42 -34.51 1.49
C PRO A 52 -17.65 -33.25 1.06
N ILE A 53 -17.64 -32.98 -0.25
CA ILE A 53 -16.97 -31.80 -0.81
C ILE A 53 -17.72 -30.55 -0.33
N GLU A 54 -17.06 -29.75 0.49
CA GLU A 54 -17.58 -28.45 0.94
C GLU A 54 -17.13 -27.36 -0.04
N CYS A 55 -18.06 -26.50 -0.45
CA CYS A 55 -17.78 -25.39 -1.35
C CYS A 55 -18.34 -24.09 -0.78
N PHE A 56 -17.61 -23.00 -0.96
CA PHE A 56 -17.97 -21.66 -0.49
C PHE A 56 -17.93 -20.65 -1.63
N GLU A 57 -18.86 -19.68 -1.61
CA GLU A 57 -18.87 -18.57 -2.58
C GLU A 57 -18.28 -17.33 -1.92
N LEU A 58 -17.21 -16.80 -2.52
CA LEU A 58 -16.50 -15.63 -2.01
C LEU A 58 -16.50 -14.53 -3.07
N ASP A 59 -17.00 -13.35 -2.70
CA ASP A 59 -16.95 -12.12 -3.50
C ASP A 59 -16.00 -11.12 -2.84
N PHE A 60 -14.75 -11.08 -3.30
CA PHE A 60 -13.73 -10.17 -2.77
C PHE A 60 -13.94 -8.71 -3.20
N ARG A 61 -14.74 -8.45 -4.26
CA ARG A 61 -15.03 -7.09 -4.73
C ARG A 61 -16.12 -6.45 -3.89
N LYS A 62 -17.16 -7.20 -3.54
CA LYS A 62 -18.22 -6.75 -2.63
C LYS A 62 -17.87 -6.99 -1.16
N GLY A 63 -16.83 -7.77 -0.87
CA GLY A 63 -16.42 -8.13 0.48
C GLY A 63 -17.49 -8.98 1.16
N ILE A 64 -18.02 -10.00 0.48
CA ILE A 64 -19.10 -10.86 0.98
C ILE A 64 -18.71 -12.34 0.83
N ALA A 65 -18.87 -13.12 1.89
CA ALA A 65 -18.72 -14.58 1.87
C ALA A 65 -20.07 -15.26 2.12
N ASP A 66 -20.36 -16.33 1.39
CA ASP A 66 -21.44 -17.26 1.71
C ASP A 66 -20.85 -18.62 2.09
N LEU A 67 -20.97 -18.95 3.38
CA LEU A 67 -20.46 -20.20 3.96
C LEU A 67 -21.57 -21.26 4.13
N GLY A 68 -22.68 -21.13 3.39
CA GLY A 68 -23.86 -22.02 3.51
C GLY A 68 -24.83 -21.61 4.61
N GLN A 69 -24.54 -20.52 5.33
CA GLN A 69 -25.40 -19.91 6.36
C GLN A 69 -25.96 -18.56 5.91
N GLY A 70 -25.74 -18.19 4.64
CA GLY A 70 -26.09 -16.90 4.08
C GLY A 70 -24.90 -15.94 3.96
N LYS A 71 -25.17 -14.78 3.37
CA LYS A 71 -24.15 -13.79 3.02
C LYS A 71 -23.67 -13.00 4.24
N VAL A 72 -22.38 -13.11 4.54
CA VAL A 72 -21.71 -12.43 5.67
C VAL A 72 -20.65 -11.47 5.13
N PRO A 73 -20.52 -10.24 5.68
CA PRO A 73 -19.49 -9.31 5.25
C PRO A 73 -18.09 -9.79 5.64
N MET A 74 -17.20 -9.87 4.66
CA MET A 74 -15.78 -10.16 4.84
C MET A 74 -15.00 -8.92 5.22
N GLN A 75 -14.10 -9.05 6.19
CA GLN A 75 -13.08 -8.06 6.49
C GLN A 75 -11.72 -8.57 6.03
N MET A 76 -11.02 -7.80 5.18
CA MET A 76 -9.67 -8.14 4.75
C MET A 76 -8.70 -8.01 5.94
N LYS A 77 -8.18 -9.15 6.43
CA LYS A 77 -7.09 -9.19 7.41
C LYS A 77 -5.80 -9.65 6.74
N SER A 78 -4.86 -8.74 6.49
CA SER A 78 -3.53 -9.09 6.01
C SER A 78 -2.64 -9.46 7.19
N VAL A 79 -2.55 -10.75 7.52
CA VAL A 79 -1.57 -11.24 8.51
C VAL A 79 -0.58 -12.14 7.79
N VAL A 80 0.65 -11.67 7.63
CA VAL A 80 1.73 -12.49 7.08
C VAL A 80 2.45 -13.15 8.25
N ALA A 81 2.44 -14.48 8.34
CA ALA A 81 3.05 -15.22 9.43
C ALA A 81 4.39 -15.84 9.00
N TYR A 82 5.39 -15.74 9.86
CA TYR A 82 6.70 -16.36 9.70
C TYR A 82 7.03 -17.19 10.95
N GLN A 83 7.79 -18.27 10.73
CA GLN A 83 8.35 -19.11 11.78
C GLN A 83 9.87 -18.98 11.74
N VAL A 84 10.48 -18.69 12.88
CA VAL A 84 11.93 -18.53 13.01
C VAL A 84 12.44 -19.48 14.08
N GLU A 85 13.46 -20.26 13.75
CA GLU A 85 14.19 -21.08 14.71
C GLU A 85 15.39 -20.27 15.25
N ILE A 86 15.44 -20.09 16.58
CA ILE A 86 16.54 -19.40 17.27
C ILE A 86 17.57 -20.45 17.73
N GLU A 87 18.82 -20.04 17.97
CA GLU A 87 20.00 -20.85 18.36
C GLU A 87 19.73 -21.98 19.37
N ASN A 88 18.74 -21.83 20.25
CA ASN A 88 18.34 -22.86 21.23
C ASN A 88 17.27 -23.86 20.72
N LYS A 89 17.09 -24.00 19.38
CA LYS A 89 16.00 -24.77 18.73
C LYS A 89 14.59 -24.33 19.14
N GLN A 90 14.48 -23.08 19.55
CA GLN A 90 13.24 -22.49 20.01
C GLN A 90 12.52 -21.84 18.84
N ILE A 91 11.26 -22.22 18.64
CA ILE A 91 10.42 -21.69 17.58
C ILE A 91 9.79 -20.38 18.05
N VAL A 92 10.03 -19.31 17.30
CA VAL A 92 9.39 -18.01 17.47
C VAL A 92 8.45 -17.75 16.30
N PHE A 93 7.23 -17.32 16.64
CA PHE A 93 6.24 -16.94 15.64
C PHE A 93 6.23 -15.43 15.47
N VAL A 94 6.24 -14.98 14.22
CA VAL A 94 6.26 -13.57 13.84
C VAL A 94 5.08 -13.30 12.90
N GLU A 95 4.08 -12.57 13.39
CA GLU A 95 2.91 -12.15 12.61
C GLU A 95 3.08 -10.69 12.21
N VAL A 96 3.18 -10.40 10.92
CA VAL A 96 3.18 -9.04 10.38
C VAL A 96 1.74 -8.60 10.20
N LEU A 97 1.38 -7.54 10.92
CA LEU A 97 0.05 -6.95 10.96
C LEU A 97 0.01 -5.63 10.18
N HIS A 98 -1.17 -5.01 10.13
CA HIS A 98 -1.36 -3.71 9.48
C HIS A 98 -0.49 -2.61 10.13
N GLU A 99 -0.18 -1.55 9.36
CA GLU A 99 0.51 -0.34 9.84
C GLU A 99 1.93 -0.52 10.39
N HIS A 100 2.73 -1.43 9.82
CA HIS A 100 4.10 -1.72 10.29
C HIS A 100 4.17 -2.24 11.74
N ARG A 101 3.11 -2.91 12.18
CA ARG A 101 3.07 -3.60 13.47
C ARG A 101 3.44 -5.06 13.27
N VAL A 102 4.15 -5.63 14.22
CA VAL A 102 4.55 -7.03 14.22
C VAL A 102 4.20 -7.62 15.57
N ARG A 103 3.54 -8.76 15.60
CA ARG A 103 3.32 -9.54 16.81
C ARG A 103 4.33 -10.66 16.86
N ILE A 104 5.10 -10.74 17.94
CA ILE A 104 6.12 -11.77 18.13
C ILE A 104 5.75 -12.60 19.35
N THR A 105 5.71 -13.92 19.16
CA THR A 105 5.41 -14.89 20.20
C THR A 105 6.66 -15.73 20.44
N PHE A 106 7.26 -15.52 21.62
CA PHE A 106 8.35 -16.35 22.11
C PHE A 106 7.79 -17.59 22.82
N PRO A 107 8.51 -18.72 22.82
CA PRO A 107 8.05 -19.93 23.49
C PRO A 107 7.84 -19.68 25.00
N GLY A 108 6.68 -20.11 25.50
CA GLY A 108 6.32 -19.96 26.92
C GLY A 108 6.04 -18.51 27.37
N LYS A 109 5.95 -17.56 26.44
CA LYS A 109 5.62 -16.16 26.75
C LYS A 109 4.39 -15.72 25.99
N GLU A 110 3.67 -14.77 26.56
CA GLU A 110 2.54 -14.15 25.86
C GLU A 110 3.01 -13.39 24.61
N PRO A 111 2.23 -13.42 23.51
CA PRO A 111 2.51 -12.67 22.30
C PRO A 111 2.62 -11.17 22.57
N ARG A 112 3.71 -10.55 22.12
CA ARG A 112 3.95 -9.10 22.29
C ARG A 112 3.83 -8.36 20.97
N MET A 113 3.24 -7.17 21.03
CA MET A 113 3.08 -6.27 19.89
C MET A 113 4.24 -5.30 19.81
N TYR A 114 4.82 -5.18 18.62
CA TYR A 114 5.94 -4.29 18.29
C TYR A 114 5.52 -3.35 17.16
N VAL A 115 5.99 -2.11 17.23
CA VAL A 115 5.73 -1.08 16.22
C VAL A 115 7.05 -0.59 15.67
N LYS A 116 7.15 -0.40 14.35
CA LYS A 116 8.36 0.14 13.71
C LYS A 116 8.72 1.52 14.28
N SER A 117 9.92 1.64 14.84
CA SER A 117 10.46 2.93 15.31
C SER A 117 10.72 3.89 14.13
N LYS A 118 10.50 5.20 14.36
CA LYS A 118 10.79 6.29 13.41
C LYS A 118 12.14 6.96 13.70
N ASP A 119 13.15 6.17 14.06
CA ASP A 119 14.44 6.72 14.47
C ASP A 119 15.17 7.43 13.31
N LYS A 120 15.88 8.52 13.62
CA LYS A 120 16.66 9.31 12.65
C LYS A 120 17.83 8.49 12.08
N GLY A 121 18.42 7.60 12.88
CA GLY A 121 19.51 6.71 12.45
C GLY A 121 19.08 5.73 11.35
N ASP A 122 17.88 5.17 11.47
CA ASP A 122 17.31 4.25 10.48
C ASP A 122 17.05 4.90 9.12
N ARG A 123 16.72 6.19 9.10
CA ARG A 123 16.57 6.95 7.86
C ARG A 123 17.90 7.08 7.13
N LYS A 124 18.98 7.39 7.87
CA LYS A 124 20.34 7.51 7.32
C LYS A 124 20.80 6.17 6.73
N ARG A 125 20.62 5.07 7.47
CA ARG A 125 21.01 3.72 7.01
C ARG A 125 20.22 3.26 5.77
N ARG A 126 18.93 3.58 5.68
CA ARG A 126 18.13 3.29 4.47
C ARG A 126 18.55 4.15 3.27
N TRP A 127 18.94 5.40 3.51
CA TRP A 127 19.44 6.27 2.44
C TRP A 127 20.78 5.77 1.89
N GLU A 128 21.68 5.34 2.78
CA GLU A 128 22.96 4.75 2.39
C GLU A 128 22.74 3.45 1.59
N LYS A 129 21.86 2.57 2.06
CA LYS A 129 21.50 1.34 1.32
C LYS A 129 20.86 1.62 -0.04
N ALA A 130 19.91 2.56 -0.11
CA ALA A 130 19.29 2.95 -1.38
C ALA A 130 20.30 3.58 -2.35
N LYS A 131 21.30 4.31 -1.83
CA LYS A 131 22.40 4.85 -2.62
C LYS A 131 23.32 3.75 -3.14
N GLU A 132 23.60 2.71 -2.35
CA GLU A 132 24.34 1.53 -2.78
C GLU A 132 23.60 0.77 -3.88
N GLU A 133 22.32 0.42 -3.67
CA GLU A 133 21.47 -0.26 -4.65
C GLU A 133 21.34 0.55 -5.96
N TRP A 134 21.21 1.88 -5.85
CA TRP A 134 21.20 2.78 -7.02
C TRP A 134 22.53 2.74 -7.78
N ASN A 135 23.66 2.83 -7.08
CA ASN A 135 24.98 2.80 -7.70
C ASN A 135 25.27 1.44 -8.35
N GLU A 136 24.82 0.32 -7.75
CA GLU A 136 24.93 -1.01 -8.34
C GLU A 136 24.12 -1.14 -9.62
N TYR A 137 22.88 -0.64 -9.63
CA TYR A 137 22.01 -0.65 -10.81
C TYR A 137 22.60 0.10 -12.00
N PHE A 138 23.32 1.21 -11.77
CA PHE A 138 23.96 1.97 -12.86
C PHE A 138 25.33 1.40 -13.26
N LYS A 139 26.05 0.73 -12.36
CA LYS A 139 27.28 -0.01 -12.73
C LYS A 139 27.00 -1.24 -13.59
N SER A 140 25.85 -1.89 -13.41
CA SER A 140 25.46 -3.07 -14.22
C SER A 140 24.92 -2.72 -15.61
N ASN A 141 24.74 -1.43 -15.92
CA ASN A 141 24.20 -0.93 -17.19
C ASN A 141 25.23 -0.19 -18.06
N ASP A 142 26.51 -0.17 -17.65
CA ASP A 142 27.60 0.22 -18.54
C ASP A 142 27.95 -0.99 -19.45
N PRO A 143 27.80 -0.89 -20.79
CA PRO A 143 28.12 -1.96 -21.73
C PRO A 143 29.63 -2.24 -21.86
#